data_AF-A0AAW3CB06-F1
#
_entry.id   AF-A0AAW3CB06-F1
#
_cell.length_a   1.000
_cell.length_b   1.000
_cell.length_c   1.000
_cell.angle_alpha   90.00
_cell.angle_beta   90.00
_cell.angle_gamma   90.00
#
_symmetry.space_group_name_H-M   'P 1'
#
loop_
_entity.id
_entity.type
_entity.pdbx_description
1 polymer ?
#
loop_
_entity_poly.entity_id
_entity_poly.type
_entity_poly.pdbx_seq_one_letter_code
_entity_poly.pdbx_strand_id
1 'polypeptide(L)'
;MRSTAKAMVALCRTPLRMAGSATPGAFFGASMPAAQSATGLSFGLTEQQLQYQETARSFAKEKMIPVAAEYDRSMKYPHEVYKQAWELGRRGSLA
;
A
#
# COMPACT_ATOMS: atom_id res chain seq x y z
N MET A 1 15.82 -59.60 22.76
CA MET A 1 15.25 -58.69 23.77
C MET A 1 15.43 -57.26 23.29
N ARG A 2 14.37 -56.41 23.40
CA ARG A 2 14.16 -55.06 22.81
C ARG A 2 13.74 -55.11 21.33
N SER A 3 12.50 -55.45 21.00
CA SER A 3 11.22 -54.68 21.15
C SER A 3 10.95 -53.74 19.96
N THR A 4 10.01 -54.19 19.10
CA THR A 4 8.85 -53.47 18.52
C THR A 4 9.10 -52.27 17.58
N ALA A 5 8.44 -52.08 16.44
CA ALA A 5 7.18 -52.63 15.96
C ALA A 5 7.10 -52.56 14.43
N LYS A 6 6.60 -53.66 13.83
CA LYS A 6 5.90 -53.67 12.57
C LYS A 6 4.46 -53.26 12.86
N ALA A 7 3.96 -52.14 12.34
CA ALA A 7 2.53 -51.86 12.30
C ALA A 7 2.19 -50.82 11.23
N MET A 8 1.43 -51.28 10.23
CA MET A 8 0.30 -50.60 9.60
C MET A 8 0.55 -49.14 9.14
N VAL A 9 0.87 -48.89 7.88
CA VAL A 9 -0.10 -48.87 6.75
C VAL A 9 -1.52 -49.21 7.19
N ALA A 10 -2.27 -48.20 7.65
CA ALA A 10 -3.72 -48.16 7.55
C ALA A 10 -4.25 -46.74 7.81
N LEU A 11 -4.77 -46.14 6.73
CA LEU A 11 -6.01 -45.35 6.71
C LEU A 11 -6.07 -44.01 7.48
N CYS A 12 -5.65 -42.94 6.80
CA CYS A 12 -6.38 -41.66 6.84
C CYS A 12 -6.49 -41.12 5.40
N ARG A 13 -7.35 -41.78 4.61
CA ARG A 13 -7.91 -41.23 3.38
C ARG A 13 -8.97 -40.20 3.78
N THR A 14 -8.59 -38.93 3.82
CA THR A 14 -9.53 -37.80 3.71
C THR A 14 -8.87 -36.72 2.88
N PRO A 15 -9.51 -36.25 1.79
CA PRO A 15 -8.92 -35.22 0.95
C PRO A 15 -8.99 -33.87 1.69
N LEU A 16 -7.83 -33.25 1.90
CA LEU A 16 -7.77 -31.83 2.20
C LEU A 16 -8.33 -31.09 0.98
N ARG A 17 -9.54 -30.55 1.10
CA ARG A 17 -10.16 -29.69 0.08
C ARG A 17 -9.29 -28.43 -0.05
N MET A 18 -8.42 -28.40 -1.05
CA MET A 18 -7.67 -27.21 -1.46
C MET A 18 -8.65 -26.18 -2.03
N ALA A 19 -8.97 -25.17 -1.23
CA ALA A 19 -9.72 -24.00 -1.67
C ALA A 19 -8.74 -22.91 -2.09
N GLY A 20 -8.87 -22.49 -3.35
CA GLY A 20 -8.76 -21.09 -3.74
C GLY A 20 -7.35 -20.52 -3.89
N SER A 21 -6.91 -20.45 -5.15
CA SER A 21 -5.85 -19.60 -5.68
C SER A 21 -5.61 -18.31 -4.88
N ALA A 22 -4.39 -18.18 -4.35
CA ALA A 22 -3.85 -16.89 -3.95
C ALA A 22 -3.80 -15.99 -5.19
N THR A 23 -4.76 -15.07 -5.31
CA THR A 23 -4.75 -14.05 -6.35
C THR A 23 -3.57 -13.10 -6.11
N PRO A 24 -2.71 -12.89 -7.12
CA PRO A 24 -1.62 -11.94 -7.04
C PRO A 24 -2.23 -10.53 -7.14
N GLY A 25 -2.48 -9.87 -6.01
CA GLY A 25 -3.24 -8.62 -6.07
C GLY A 25 -3.16 -7.70 -4.86
N ALA A 26 -2.41 -8.04 -3.81
CA ALA A 26 -2.17 -7.13 -2.69
C ALA A 26 -0.82 -6.40 -2.83
N PHE A 27 -0.36 -6.18 -4.07
CA PHE A 27 0.68 -5.19 -4.32
C PHE A 27 0.01 -3.82 -4.38
N PHE A 28 0.37 -3.01 -3.41
CA PHE A 28 0.16 -1.57 -3.30
C PHE A 28 -0.12 -0.86 -4.65
N GLY A 29 -1.33 -0.29 -4.82
CA GLY A 29 -1.48 0.91 -5.68
C GLY A 29 -2.45 0.89 -6.87
N ALA A 30 -3.46 0.03 -6.96
CA ALA A 30 -4.54 0.24 -7.92
C ALA A 30 -5.55 1.29 -7.41
N SER A 31 -5.29 2.57 -7.72
CA SER A 31 -6.26 3.66 -7.56
C SER A 31 -7.26 3.62 -8.72
N MET A 32 -8.33 2.85 -8.56
CA MET A 32 -9.58 2.93 -9.33
C MET A 32 -10.64 3.70 -8.52
N PRO A 33 -11.69 4.26 -9.15
CA PRO A 33 -12.51 5.32 -8.58
C PRO A 33 -13.17 4.84 -7.30
N ALA A 34 -13.26 5.75 -6.32
CA ALA A 34 -13.69 5.50 -4.94
C ALA A 34 -14.79 4.43 -4.85
N ALA A 35 -14.38 3.18 -4.58
CA ALA A 35 -15.30 2.15 -4.15
C ALA A 35 -15.81 2.60 -2.79
N GLN A 36 -17.07 3.03 -2.73
CA GLN A 36 -17.77 3.22 -1.47
C GLN A 36 -17.65 1.90 -0.69
N SER A 37 -16.85 1.91 0.38
CA SER A 37 -16.77 0.79 1.30
C SER A 37 -18.07 0.74 2.09
N ALA A 38 -18.89 -0.30 1.86
CA ALA A 38 -20.14 -0.51 2.59
C ALA A 38 -19.93 -0.79 4.10
N THR A 39 -18.69 -0.92 4.57
CA THR A 39 -18.34 -1.22 5.97
C THR A 39 -17.02 -0.56 6.42
N GLY A 40 -16.78 0.71 6.08
CA GLY A 40 -15.58 1.45 6.50
C GLY A 40 -15.74 2.98 6.46
N LEU A 41 -14.89 3.70 7.19
CA LEU A 41 -14.92 5.16 7.31
C LEU A 41 -14.62 5.82 5.96
N SER A 42 -15.67 6.23 5.24
CA SER A 42 -15.57 7.01 4.01
C SER A 42 -15.67 8.50 4.35
N PHE A 43 -14.65 9.28 3.99
CA PHE A 43 -14.54 10.69 4.38
C PHE A 43 -15.31 11.68 3.48
N GLY A 44 -16.04 11.20 2.46
CA GLY A 44 -16.90 12.05 1.62
C GLY A 44 -16.23 13.36 1.18
N LEU A 45 -15.01 13.26 0.62
CA LEU A 45 -14.19 14.43 0.31
C LEU A 45 -14.90 15.35 -0.69
N THR A 46 -14.81 16.67 -0.47
CA THR A 46 -15.30 17.68 -1.40
C THR A 46 -14.43 17.71 -2.66
N GLU A 47 -14.96 18.21 -3.78
CA GLU A 47 -14.23 18.32 -5.05
C GLU A 47 -12.91 19.11 -4.89
N GLN A 48 -12.94 20.19 -4.11
CA GLN A 48 -11.73 20.95 -3.78
C GLN A 48 -10.69 20.11 -3.01
N GLN A 49 -11.14 19.29 -2.05
CA GLN A 49 -10.25 18.39 -1.31
C GLN A 49 -9.64 17.31 -2.21
N LEU A 50 -10.38 16.81 -3.19
CA LEU A 50 -9.87 15.89 -4.20
C LEU A 50 -8.79 16.55 -5.06
N GLN A 51 -8.99 17.81 -5.47
CA GLN A 51 -7.98 18.55 -6.23
C GLN A 51 -6.68 18.74 -5.45
N TYR A 52 -6.77 19.06 -4.15
CA TYR A 52 -5.59 19.14 -3.28
C TYR A 52 -4.89 17.79 -3.14
N GLN A 53 -5.67 16.71 -3.02
CA GLN A 53 -5.12 15.37 -2.92
C GLN A 53 -4.40 14.96 -4.21
N GLU A 54 -4.99 15.22 -5.37
CA GLU A 54 -4.38 14.93 -6.67
C GLU A 54 -3.06 15.69 -6.84
N THR A 55 -3.08 16.98 -6.53
CA THR A 55 -1.91 17.85 -6.57
C THR A 55 -0.77 17.31 -5.69
N ALA A 56 -1.08 16.90 -4.46
CA ALA A 56 -0.11 16.31 -3.54
C ALA A 56 0.42 14.95 -4.06
N ARG A 57 -0.44 14.10 -4.64
CA ARG A 57 -0.02 12.81 -5.20
C ARG A 57 0.92 12.99 -6.40
N SER A 58 0.65 13.95 -7.28
CA SER A 58 1.50 14.24 -8.44
C SER A 58 2.88 14.72 -8.00
N PHE A 59 2.94 15.65 -7.04
CA PHE A 59 4.21 16.10 -6.45
C PHE A 59 5.01 14.96 -5.83
N ALA A 60 4.35 14.08 -5.07
CA ALA A 60 5.02 12.93 -4.45
C ALA A 60 5.67 12.02 -5.50
N LYS A 61 4.96 11.73 -6.60
CA LYS A 61 5.47 10.88 -7.69
C LYS A 61 6.66 11.50 -8.42
N GLU A 62 6.59 12.79 -8.73
CA GLU A 62 7.58 13.47 -9.55
C GLU A 62 8.84 13.88 -8.79
N LYS A 63 8.69 14.28 -7.51
CA LYS A 63 9.76 14.93 -6.75
C LYS A 63 10.19 14.17 -5.50
N MET A 64 9.27 13.53 -4.78
CA MET A 64 9.62 12.85 -3.52
C MET A 64 10.15 11.43 -3.75
N ILE A 65 9.41 10.59 -4.47
CA ILE A 65 9.77 9.18 -4.71
C ILE A 65 11.17 9.01 -5.33
N PRO A 66 11.59 9.76 -6.37
CA PRO A 66 12.89 9.50 -7.00
C PRO A 66 14.07 9.79 -6.08
N VAL A 67 13.96 10.79 -5.20
CA VAL A 67 15.06 11.19 -4.31
C VAL A 67 14.99 10.50 -2.94
N ALA A 68 13.89 9.80 -2.64
CA ALA A 68 13.70 9.11 -1.37
C ALA A 68 14.81 8.11 -1.06
N ALA A 69 15.24 7.31 -2.05
CA ALA A 69 16.30 6.32 -1.86
C ALA A 69 17.68 6.95 -1.60
N GLU A 70 17.95 8.15 -2.14
CA GLU A 70 19.21 8.86 -1.92
C GLU A 70 19.25 9.50 -0.52
N TYR A 71 18.14 10.11 -0.10
CA TYR A 71 18.04 10.69 1.23
C TYR A 71 18.02 9.65 2.35
N ASP A 72 17.43 8.48 2.13
CA ASP A 72 17.47 7.35 3.07
C ASP A 72 18.90 6.84 3.30
N ARG A 73 19.70 6.71 2.23
CA ARG A 73 21.10 6.29 2.31
C ARG A 73 22.02 7.34 2.94
N SER A 74 21.81 8.61 2.61
CA SER A 74 22.66 9.70 3.10
C SER A 74 22.28 10.19 4.50
N MET A 75 21.09 9.83 4.99
CA MET A 75 20.47 10.34 6.23
C MET A 75 20.44 11.87 6.34
N LYS A 76 20.54 12.57 5.20
CA LYS A 76 20.50 14.03 5.16
C LYS A 76 19.05 14.49 5.07
N TYR A 77 18.73 15.56 5.78
CA TYR A 77 17.40 16.13 5.74
C TYR A 77 17.12 16.79 4.37
N PRO A 78 16.01 16.44 3.69
CA PRO A 78 15.73 16.89 2.32
C PRO A 78 15.13 18.31 2.27
N HIS A 79 15.91 19.31 2.67
CA HIS A 79 15.48 20.72 2.73
C HIS A 79 14.88 21.23 1.40
N GLU A 80 15.49 20.87 0.27
CA GLU A 80 15.06 21.34 -1.05
C GLU A 80 13.69 20.79 -1.47
N VAL A 81 13.40 19.53 -1.14
CA VAL A 81 12.10 18.91 -1.45
C VAL A 81 10.99 19.53 -0.58
N TYR A 82 11.28 19.79 0.69
CA TYR A 82 10.35 20.46 1.60
C TYR A 82 10.05 21.90 1.18
N LYS A 83 11.07 22.65 0.74
CA LYS A 83 10.88 24.03 0.27
C LYS A 83 9.99 24.06 -0.98
N GLN A 84 10.21 23.15 -1.93
CA GLN A 84 9.36 23.01 -3.11
C GLN A 84 7.92 22.63 -2.74
N ALA A 85 7.73 21.70 -1.80
CA ALA A 85 6.40 21.32 -1.31
C ALA A 85 5.67 22.50 -0.66
N TRP A 86 6.37 23.30 0.15
CA TRP A 86 5.82 24.49 0.81
C TRP A 86 5.39 25.56 -0.19
N GLU A 87 6.22 25.85 -1.19
CA GLU A 87 5.89 26.81 -2.26
C GLU A 87 4.71 26.35 -3.11
N LEU A 88 4.55 25.04 -3.30
CA LEU A 88 3.43 24.44 -4.01
C LEU A 88 2.14 24.51 -3.20
N GLY A 89 2.19 24.20 -1.90
CA GLY A 89 1.06 24.33 -0.98
C GLY A 89 0.61 25.77 -0.75
N ARG A 90 1.55 26.73 -0.70
CA ARG A 90 1.22 28.17 -0.61
C ARG A 90 0.50 28.72 -1.85
N ARG A 91 0.67 28.05 -3.01
CA ARG A 91 -0.07 28.39 -4.24
C ARG A 91 -1.46 27.78 -4.31
N GLY A 92 -1.85 26.97 -3.31
CA GLY A 92 -3.19 26.42 -3.16
C GLY A 92 -4.21 27.50 -2.83
N SER A 93 -4.67 28.22 -3.86
CA SER A 93 -6.05 28.69 -4.07
C SER A 93 -6.91 28.99 -2.82
N LEU A 94 -6.51 29.99 -2.02
CA LEU A 94 -7.40 30.81 -1.20
C LEU A 94 -6.80 32.22 -1.08
N ALA A 95 -7.14 33.07 -2.04
CA ALA A 95 -7.36 34.49 -1.87
C ALA A 95 -8.76 34.80 -2.44
#